data_AF-A0ABD0PDX6-F1
#
_entry.id   AF-A0ABD0PDX6-F1
#
_cell.length_a   1.000
_cell.length_b   1.000
_cell.length_c   1.000
_cell.angle_alpha   90.00
_cell.angle_beta   90.00
_cell.angle_gamma   90.00
#
_symmetry.space_group_name_H-M   'P 1'
#
loop_
_entity.id
_entity.type
_entity.pdbx_description
1 polymer ?
#
loop_
_entity_poly.entity_id
_entity_poly.type
_entity_poly.pdbx_seq_one_letter_code
_entity_poly.pdbx_strand_id
1 'polypeptide(L)' 'TIGAEVTHKFHTTGENVRLPCNNALSDCTSVTWNYDRLMHLETVELFVQGKKKNNREKYDRLSLGSDCSLNINKVTS' A
#
# COMPACT_ATOMS: atom_id res chain seq x y z
N THR A 1 20.77 11.52 -2.70
CA THR A 1 19.68 10.68 -3.23
C THR A 1 19.13 9.88 -2.09
N ILE A 2 17.90 10.16 -1.65
CA ILE A 2 17.24 9.33 -0.63
C ILE A 2 16.86 8.03 -1.35
N GLY A 3 17.62 6.97 -1.12
CA GLY A 3 17.39 5.67 -1.76
C GLY A 3 16.06 5.08 -1.27
N ALA A 4 15.32 4.44 -2.17
CA ALA A 4 14.18 3.63 -1.78
C ALA A 4 14.71 2.44 -0.95
N GLU A 5 14.37 2.40 0.34
CA GLU A 5 14.66 1.26 1.19
C GLU A 5 13.79 0.07 0.76
N VAL A 6 14.41 -0.99 0.24
CA VAL A 6 13.70 -2.22 -0.14
C VAL A 6 13.63 -3.13 1.07
N THR A 7 12.43 -3.30 1.62
CA THR A 7 12.17 -4.25 2.72
C THR A 7 11.37 -5.44 2.21
N HIS A 8 11.89 -6.65 2.42
CA HIS A 8 11.14 -7.88 2.18
C HIS A 8 10.37 -8.28 3.44
N LYS A 9 9.07 -8.51 3.33
CA LYS A 9 8.23 -9.03 4.42
C LYS A 9 7.48 -10.27 3.98
N PHE A 10 7.54 -11.31 4.81
CA PHE A 10 6.75 -12.53 4.65
C PHE A 10 5.58 -12.48 5.61
N HIS A 11 4.40 -12.91 5.14
CA HIS A 11 3.16 -12.88 5.90
C HIS A 11 2.37 -14.15 5.63
N THR A 12 1.57 -14.58 6.61
CA THR A 12 0.66 -15.71 6.40
C THR A 12 -0.67 -15.24 5.84
N THR A 13 -1.30 -16.11 5.04
CA THR A 13 -2.60 -15.85 4.44
C THR A 13 -3.65 -15.68 5.54
N GLY A 14 -4.44 -14.61 5.46
CA GLY A 14 -5.47 -14.23 6.43
C GLY A 14 -5.01 -13.21 7.47
N GLU A 15 -3.71 -12.92 7.58
CA GLU A 15 -3.20 -11.90 8.51
C GLU A 15 -3.45 -10.47 8.04
N ASN A 16 -3.40 -9.54 8.99
CA ASN A 16 -3.38 -8.12 8.70
C ASN A 16 -1.92 -7.65 8.62
N VAL A 17 -1.62 -6.86 7.61
CA VAL A 17 -0.27 -6.38 7.31
C VAL A 17 -0.26 -4.87 7.33
N ARG A 18 0.82 -4.31 7.87
CA ARG A 18 1.11 -2.88 7.86
C ARG A 18 2.46 -2.60 7.21
N LEU A 19 2.42 -1.82 6.14
CA LEU A 19 3.59 -1.35 5.43
C LEU A 19 3.86 0.11 5.84
N PRO A 20 4.99 0.38 6.52
CA PRO A 20 5.29 1.73 7.00
C PRO A 20 5.54 2.69 5.82
N CYS A 21 5.13 3.95 5.98
CA CYS A 21 5.52 5.02 5.07
C CYS A 21 6.61 5.88 5.72
N ASN A 22 7.83 5.83 5.19
CA ASN A 22 9.00 6.47 5.81
C ASN A 22 9.18 7.95 5.40
N ASN A 23 8.41 8.45 4.41
CA ASN A 23 8.64 9.76 3.77
C ASN A 23 7.37 10.59 3.57
N ALA A 24 6.33 10.38 4.39
CA ALA A 24 5.06 11.07 4.20
C ALA A 24 5.00 12.46 4.85
N LEU A 25 4.37 13.40 4.14
CA LEU A 25 3.81 14.60 4.76
C LEU A 25 2.58 14.22 5.59
N SER A 26 2.25 15.01 6.61
CA SER A 26 1.19 14.72 7.59
C SER A 26 -0.22 14.53 6.98
N ASP A 27 -0.43 14.93 5.74
CA ASP A 27 -1.70 14.86 5.02
C ASP A 27 -1.76 13.73 3.97
N CYS A 28 -0.69 12.92 3.84
CA CYS A 28 -0.53 11.85 2.86
C CYS A 28 -0.67 12.29 1.39
N THR A 29 -0.72 13.58 1.08
CA THR A 29 -1.00 14.07 -0.29
C THR A 29 0.15 13.81 -1.25
N SER A 30 1.35 13.59 -0.74
CA SER A 30 2.53 13.18 -1.52
C SER A 30 2.67 11.66 -1.70
N VAL A 31 1.79 10.86 -1.10
CA VAL A 31 1.94 9.40 -1.06
C VAL A 31 1.12 8.73 -2.15
N THR A 32 1.79 7.85 -2.90
CA THR A 32 1.17 6.93 -3.87
C THR A 32 1.55 5.50 -3.50
N TRP A 33 0.55 4.64 -3.32
CA TRP A 33 0.76 3.21 -3.09
C TRP A 33 0.45 2.45 -4.36
N ASN A 34 1.44 1.72 -4.87
CA ASN A 34 1.36 0.92 -6.07
C ASN A 34 1.47 -0.56 -5.73
N TYR A 35 0.76 -1.40 -6.48
CA TYR A 35 0.82 -2.84 -6.39
C TYR A 35 1.31 -3.42 -7.70
N ASP A 36 2.51 -3.99 -7.66
CA ASP A 36 3.10 -4.75 -8.74
C ASP A 36 3.03 -6.23 -8.40
N ARG A 37 2.36 -7.01 -9.23
CA ARG A 37 2.38 -8.46 -9.13
C ARG A 37 3.42 -8.99 -10.10
N LEU A 38 4.34 -9.83 -9.64
CA LEU A 38 5.42 -10.40 -10.47
C LEU A 38 4.96 -11.03 -11.79
N MET A 39 3.72 -11.53 -11.87
CA MET A 39 3.17 -12.13 -13.10
C MET A 39 2.35 -11.17 -13.97
N HIS A 40 2.04 -9.96 -13.50
CA HIS A 40 1.27 -8.97 -14.25
C HIS A 40 2.19 -7.84 -14.70
N LEU A 41 2.08 -7.45 -15.97
CA LEU A 41 2.86 -6.34 -16.54
C LEU A 41 2.31 -4.95 -16.15
N GLU A 42 1.19 -4.89 -15.44
CA GLU A 42 0.51 -3.65 -15.10
C GLU A 42 0.60 -3.36 -13.59
N THR A 43 1.18 -2.21 -13.28
CA THR A 43 1.17 -1.61 -11.94
C THR A 43 -0.23 -1.10 -11.63
N VAL A 44 -0.80 -1.58 -10.52
CA VAL A 44 -2.10 -1.11 -10.04
C VAL A 44 -1.90 -0.05 -8.97
N GLU A 45 -2.32 1.18 -9.26
CA GLU A 45 -2.38 2.25 -8.28
C GLU A 45 -3.51 1.99 -7.26
N LEU A 46 -3.15 1.80 -5.99
CA LEU A 46 -4.10 1.57 -4.90
C LEU A 46 -4.58 2.90 -4.29
N PHE A 47 -3.63 3.79 -4.02
CA PHE A 47 -3.86 5.14 -3.53
C PHE A 47 -3.03 6.13 -4.34
N VAL A 48 -3.63 7.24 -4.72
CA VAL A 48 -2.97 8.34 -5.43
C VAL A 48 -3.18 9.61 -4.61
N GLN A 49 -2.09 10.27 -4.23
CA GLN A 49 -2.10 11.45 -3.36
C GLN A 49 -2.87 11.20 -2.04
N GLY A 50 -2.67 10.04 -1.43
CA GLY A 50 -3.36 9.62 -0.21
C GLY A 50 -4.84 9.27 -0.39
N LYS A 51 -5.38 9.35 -1.60
CA LYS A 51 -6.79 9.05 -1.90
C LYS A 51 -6.93 7.68 -2.53
N LYS A 52 -7.87 6.89 -2.02
CA LYS A 52 -8.15 5.54 -2.54
C LYS A 52 -8.66 5.62 -3.98
N LYS A 53 -8.15 4.77 -4.87
CA LYS A 53 -8.63 4.68 -6.26
C LYS A 53 -9.99 3.95 -6.31
N ASN A 54 -10.94 4.49 -7.07
CA ASN A 54 -12.34 4.04 -7.10
C ASN A 54 -12.59 2.77 -7.95
N ASN A 55 -11.97 1.63 -7.64
CA ASN A 55 -12.18 0.41 -8.44
C ASN A 55 -12.50 -0.86 -7.62
N ARG A 56 -13.74 -1.00 -7.10
CA ARG A 56 -14.43 -2.20 -6.53
C ARG A 56 -13.69 -3.13 -5.53
N GLU A 57 -14.42 -3.59 -4.51
CA GLU A 57 -14.23 -4.71 -3.54
C GLU A 57 -12.82 -5.05 -3.01
N LYS A 58 -11.79 -5.21 -3.86
CA LYS A 58 -10.38 -5.41 -3.45
C LYS A 58 -9.87 -4.32 -2.51
N TYR A 59 -10.42 -3.12 -2.63
CA TYR A 59 -10.01 -1.97 -1.83
C TYR A 59 -10.60 -1.92 -0.43
N ASP A 60 -11.71 -2.60 -0.11
CA ASP A 60 -12.31 -2.49 1.23
C ASP A 60 -11.39 -3.02 2.33
N ARG A 61 -10.48 -3.91 1.96
CA ARG A 61 -9.43 -4.46 2.82
C ARG A 61 -8.24 -3.50 3.01
N LEU A 62 -8.17 -2.42 2.23
CA LEU A 62 -7.06 -1.46 2.23
C LEU A 62 -7.47 -0.15 2.91
N SER A 63 -6.58 0.36 3.77
CA SER A 63 -6.73 1.67 4.42
C SER A 63 -5.37 2.33 4.66
N LEU A 64 -5.34 3.65 4.80
CA LEU A 64 -4.16 4.38 5.25
C LEU A 64 -4.29 4.70 6.73
N GLY A 65 -3.20 4.48 7.47
CA GLY A 65 -3.05 5.02 8.82
C GLY A 65 -2.85 6.54 8.79
N SER A 66 -2.94 7.18 9.96
CA SER A 66 -2.68 8.62 10.12
C SER A 66 -1.24 9.03 9.76
N ASP A 67 -0.32 8.06 9.74
CA ASP A 67 1.07 8.22 9.33
C ASP A 67 1.29 7.78 7.86
N CYS A 68 0.22 7.65 7.08
CA CYS A 68 0.23 7.27 5.67
C CYS A 68 0.74 5.84 5.39
N SER A 69 0.95 5.06 6.44
CA SER A 69 1.25 3.63 6.33
C SER A 69 0.07 2.88 5.72
N LEU A 70 0.35 1.94 4.82
CA LEU A 70 -0.67 1.11 4.19
C LEU A 70 -1.02 -0.07 5.09
N ASN A 71 -2.30 -0.17 5.44
CA ASN A 71 -2.87 -1.32 6.12
C ASN A 71 -3.59 -2.21 5.09
N ILE A 72 -3.29 -3.50 5.14
CA ILE A 72 -3.88 -4.54 4.30
C ILE A 72 -4.50 -5.59 5.20
N ASN A 73 -5.83 -5.65 5.23
CA ASN A 73 -6.55 -6.60 6.07
C ASN A 73 -6.73 -7.95 5.37
N LYS A 74 -6.62 -9.04 6.13
CA LYS A 74 -6.89 -10.43 5.70
C LYS A 74 -6.12 -10.89 4.46
N VAL A 75 -4.83 -10.59 4.34
CA VAL A 75 -3.98 -10.82 3.15
C VAL A 75 -4.26 -12.16 2.46
N THR A 76 -4.38 -12.13 1.13
CA THR A 76 -4.64 -13.32 0.31
C THR A 76 -3.50 -13.53 -0.67
N SER A 77 -3.12 -14.80 -0.88
CA SER A 77 -2.11 -15.22 -1.86
C SER A 77 -2.60 -15.10 -3.31
#